data_AF-A0A8H9UWE5-F1
#
_entry.id   AF-A0A8H9UWE5-F1
#
_cell.length_a   1.000
_cell.length_b   1.000
_cell.length_c   1.000
_cell.angle_alpha   90.00
_cell.angle_beta   90.00
_cell.angle_gamma   90.00
#
_symmetry.space_group_name_H-M   'P 1'
#
loop_
_entity.id
_entity.type
_entity.pdbx_description
1 polymer ?
#
loop_
_entity_poly.entity_id
_entity_poly.type
_entity_poly.pdbx_seq_one_letter_code
_entity_poly.pdbx_strand_id
1 'polypeptide(L)'
;MKLNLQKIDGQKKIRNKDQVILFFYYLYKEDKCNNYNEFLITEDLINNFNNDIEDEVIVNKLYNYIKDNYDEFKELLNEFSEEPWKYANPVIWENNYNNEYFIKNLILSHRFEVYIDNLFKKNGVDIGLYYGRNGQYTGESEAGIEIKRDMRSLETGNMYFEYMERHYNYGEWVNSGILKDDNTRYFLIGDINEFYIIPKVRLCEILEKLMNKEYVKGARLVEARRGTSKGFIISKSEIERVSLSLEDLINDLKD
;
A
#
# COMPACT_ATOMS: atom_id res chain seq x y z
N MET A 1 -31.89 -1.09 -11.17
CA MET A 1 -30.79 -1.31 -10.20
C MET A 1 -31.07 -0.42 -8.99
N LYS A 2 -30.80 -0.82 -7.74
CA LYS A 2 -30.86 0.11 -6.60
C LYS A 2 -29.42 0.40 -6.17
N LEU A 3 -28.88 1.55 -6.55
CA LEU A 3 -27.59 2.02 -6.06
C LEU A 3 -27.80 2.49 -4.62
N ASN A 4 -27.38 1.69 -3.65
CA ASN A 4 -27.35 2.12 -2.26
C ASN A 4 -26.07 2.95 -2.06
N LEU A 5 -26.17 4.26 -2.29
CA LEU A 5 -25.07 5.19 -2.05
C LEU A 5 -24.88 5.35 -0.54
N GLN A 6 -23.63 5.33 -0.09
CA GLN A 6 -23.26 5.45 1.31
C GLN A 6 -22.09 6.42 1.41
N LYS A 7 -21.99 7.13 2.54
CA LYS A 7 -20.83 7.97 2.81
C LYS A 7 -19.57 7.11 2.84
N ILE A 8 -18.51 7.65 2.24
CA ILE A 8 -17.19 7.03 2.17
C ILE A 8 -16.32 7.65 3.26
N ASP A 9 -15.69 6.79 4.06
CA ASP A 9 -14.73 7.19 5.07
C ASP A 9 -13.32 7.07 4.46
N GLY A 10 -12.69 8.20 4.16
CA GLY A 10 -11.35 8.26 3.57
C GLY A 10 -10.24 7.71 4.50
N GLN A 11 -10.53 7.45 5.78
CA GLN A 11 -9.59 6.83 6.72
C GLN A 11 -9.66 5.30 6.72
N LYS A 12 -10.48 4.70 5.86
CA LYS A 12 -10.68 3.24 5.75
C LYS A 12 -10.45 2.76 4.32
N LYS A 13 -10.36 1.43 4.16
CA LYS A 13 -10.36 0.81 2.82
C LYS A 13 -11.62 1.23 2.06
N ILE A 14 -11.43 1.89 0.93
CA ILE A 14 -12.54 2.19 0.02
C ILE A 14 -12.91 0.90 -0.71
N ARG A 15 -14.17 0.49 -0.61
CA ARG A 15 -14.67 -0.72 -1.29
C ARG A 15 -14.53 -0.54 -2.80
N ASN A 16 -14.23 -1.62 -3.52
CA ASN A 16 -14.06 -1.59 -4.99
C ASN A 16 -15.24 -0.90 -5.68
N LYS A 17 -16.47 -1.25 -5.29
CA LYS A 17 -17.70 -0.62 -5.83
C LYS A 17 -17.75 0.89 -5.57
N ASP A 18 -17.30 1.34 -4.40
CA ASP A 18 -17.31 2.77 -4.07
C ASP A 18 -16.27 3.53 -4.91
N GLN A 19 -15.12 2.92 -5.21
CA GLN A 19 -14.12 3.52 -6.10
C GLN A 19 -14.68 3.70 -7.53
N VAL A 20 -15.43 2.73 -8.04
CA VAL A 20 -16.12 2.84 -9.33
C VAL A 20 -17.21 3.92 -9.27
N ILE A 21 -18.02 3.96 -8.21
CA ILE A 21 -19.05 5.00 -8.03
C ILE A 21 -18.42 6.40 -7.98
N LEU A 22 -17.31 6.58 -7.27
CA LEU A 22 -16.58 7.85 -7.21
C LEU A 22 -16.09 8.30 -8.58
N PHE A 23 -15.61 7.38 -9.42
CA PHE A 23 -15.21 7.69 -10.78
C PHE A 23 -16.40 8.18 -11.63
N PHE A 24 -17.54 7.49 -11.57
CA PHE A 24 -18.74 7.93 -12.30
C PHE A 24 -19.32 9.23 -11.75
N TYR A 25 -19.21 9.46 -10.44
CA TYR A 25 -19.54 10.75 -9.84
C TYR A 25 -18.63 11.87 -10.36
N TYR A 26 -17.32 11.61 -10.44
CA TYR A 26 -16.35 12.54 -11.01
C TYR A 26 -16.65 12.86 -12.47
N LEU A 27 -16.92 11.84 -13.30
CA LEU A 27 -17.33 12.02 -14.69
C LEU A 27 -18.59 12.90 -14.83
N TYR A 28 -19.62 12.60 -14.03
CA TYR A 28 -20.86 13.35 -14.01
C TYR A 28 -20.65 14.85 -13.66
N LYS A 29 -19.71 15.16 -12.76
CA LYS A 29 -19.47 16.53 -12.28
C LYS A 29 -18.52 17.33 -13.16
N GLU A 30 -17.43 16.70 -13.59
CA GLU A 30 -16.28 17.40 -14.15
C GLU A 30 -16.14 17.20 -15.66
N ASP A 31 -16.66 16.12 -16.24
CA ASP A 31 -16.55 15.76 -17.68
C ASP A 31 -15.13 15.90 -18.26
N LYS A 32 -14.09 15.64 -17.43
CA LYS A 32 -12.69 15.98 -17.73
C LYS A 32 -11.76 14.79 -17.94
N CYS A 33 -12.09 13.59 -17.46
CA CYS A 33 -11.19 12.44 -17.58
C CYS A 33 -11.99 11.14 -17.73
N ASN A 34 -11.96 10.54 -18.93
CA ASN A 34 -12.66 9.29 -19.24
C ASN A 34 -11.81 8.04 -18.97
N ASN A 35 -10.59 8.20 -18.44
CA ASN A 35 -9.67 7.10 -18.18
C ASN A 35 -9.53 6.86 -16.67
N TYR A 36 -10.00 5.70 -16.21
CA TYR A 36 -9.88 5.33 -14.79
C TYR A 36 -8.43 5.32 -14.28
N ASN A 37 -7.45 5.00 -15.13
CA ASN A 37 -6.04 4.96 -14.71
C ASN A 37 -5.45 6.34 -14.41
N GLU A 38 -6.09 7.40 -14.88
CA GLU A 38 -5.69 8.80 -14.61
C GLU A 38 -6.55 9.43 -13.50
N PHE A 39 -7.57 8.71 -13.03
CA PHE A 39 -8.47 9.17 -11.98
C PHE A 39 -7.80 9.09 -10.60
N LEU A 40 -7.87 10.19 -9.84
CA LEU A 40 -7.35 10.29 -8.49
C LEU A 40 -8.51 10.44 -7.50
N ILE A 41 -8.45 9.66 -6.42
CA ILE A 41 -9.38 9.80 -5.30
C ILE A 41 -8.78 10.80 -4.31
N THR A 42 -9.35 11.99 -4.20
CA THR A 42 -8.90 13.03 -3.26
C THR A 42 -9.85 13.15 -2.07
N GLU A 43 -9.39 13.77 -0.98
CA GLU A 43 -10.26 14.15 0.15
C GLU A 43 -11.42 15.03 -0.31
N ASP A 44 -11.14 16.04 -1.14
CA ASP A 44 -12.17 16.93 -1.70
C ASP A 44 -13.22 16.17 -2.49
N LEU A 45 -12.80 15.19 -3.31
CA LEU A 45 -13.74 14.37 -4.07
C LEU A 45 -14.66 13.58 -3.14
N ILE A 46 -14.11 12.96 -2.10
CA ILE A 46 -14.87 12.20 -1.10
C ILE A 46 -15.82 13.12 -0.33
N ASN A 47 -15.36 14.30 0.08
CA ASN A 47 -16.16 15.28 0.81
C ASN A 47 -17.32 15.80 -0.05
N ASN A 48 -17.05 16.16 -1.30
CA ASN A 48 -18.06 16.60 -2.26
C ASN A 48 -19.08 15.50 -2.52
N PHE A 49 -18.64 14.26 -2.75
CA PHE A 49 -19.52 13.11 -2.90
C PHE A 49 -20.40 12.91 -1.65
N ASN A 50 -19.80 12.89 -0.47
CA ASN A 50 -20.50 12.67 0.81
C ASN A 50 -21.55 13.75 1.11
N ASN A 51 -21.29 14.99 0.72
CA ASN A 51 -22.25 16.10 0.85
C ASN A 51 -23.37 15.97 -0.20
N ASP A 52 -23.02 15.67 -1.45
CA ASP A 52 -23.97 15.59 -2.55
C ASP A 52 -24.96 14.42 -2.43
N ILE A 53 -24.55 13.30 -1.82
CA ILE A 53 -25.48 12.16 -1.62
C ILE A 53 -26.55 12.43 -0.54
N GLU A 54 -26.50 13.57 0.16
CA GLU A 54 -27.59 14.03 1.02
C GLU A 54 -28.73 14.71 0.24
N ASP A 55 -28.46 15.13 -1.01
CA ASP A 55 -29.45 15.76 -1.90
C ASP A 55 -30.06 14.71 -2.85
N GLU A 56 -31.35 14.41 -2.66
CA GLU A 56 -32.10 13.44 -3.47
C GLU A 56 -32.11 13.77 -4.98
N VAL A 57 -32.09 15.05 -5.34
CA VAL A 57 -32.05 15.47 -6.76
C VAL A 57 -30.70 15.11 -7.38
N ILE A 58 -29.60 15.33 -6.65
CA ILE A 58 -28.26 14.97 -7.14
C ILE A 58 -28.11 13.46 -7.21
N VAL A 59 -28.58 12.72 -6.21
CA VAL A 59 -28.60 11.25 -6.19
C VAL A 59 -29.34 10.69 -7.41
N ASN A 60 -30.53 11.22 -7.72
CA ASN A 60 -31.30 10.78 -8.88
C ASN A 60 -30.59 11.06 -10.22
N LYS A 61 -29.90 12.21 -10.34
CA LYS A 61 -29.11 12.54 -11.54
C LYS A 61 -27.92 11.59 -11.70
N LEU A 62 -27.16 11.35 -10.63
CA LEU A 62 -26.04 10.40 -10.65
C LEU A 62 -26.51 8.98 -10.98
N TYR A 63 -27.64 8.55 -10.41
CA TYR A 63 -28.24 7.26 -10.72
C TYR A 63 -28.59 7.13 -12.20
N ASN A 64 -29.22 8.14 -12.79
CA ASN A 64 -29.55 8.14 -14.22
C ASN A 64 -28.28 8.15 -15.06
N TYR A 65 -27.26 8.93 -14.69
CA TYR A 65 -25.98 8.93 -15.39
C TYR A 65 -25.32 7.54 -15.40
N ILE A 66 -25.25 6.86 -14.25
CA ILE A 66 -24.71 5.49 -14.18
C ILE A 66 -25.59 4.51 -14.96
N LYS A 67 -26.91 4.69 -14.96
CA LYS A 67 -27.83 3.84 -15.72
C LYS A 67 -27.63 4.00 -17.24
N ASP A 68 -27.39 5.22 -17.69
CA ASP A 68 -27.16 5.53 -19.11
C ASP A 68 -25.77 5.04 -19.58
N ASN A 69 -24.83 4.84 -18.66
CA ASN A 69 -23.48 4.30 -18.90
C ASN A 69 -23.28 2.96 -18.15
N TYR A 70 -24.32 2.11 -18.14
CA TYR A 70 -24.35 0.92 -17.29
C TYR A 70 -23.38 -0.16 -17.73
N ASP A 71 -23.14 -0.29 -19.04
CA ASP A 71 -22.25 -1.32 -19.58
C ASP A 71 -20.80 -1.01 -19.19
N GLU A 72 -20.36 0.25 -19.31
CA GLU A 72 -19.04 0.72 -18.85
C GLU A 72 -18.89 0.58 -17.34
N PHE A 73 -19.94 0.95 -16.58
CA PHE A 73 -19.94 0.80 -15.12
C PHE A 73 -19.75 -0.67 -14.71
N LYS A 74 -20.45 -1.58 -15.40
CA LYS A 74 -20.41 -3.00 -15.11
C LYS A 74 -19.08 -3.63 -15.53
N GLU A 75 -18.54 -3.25 -16.68
CA GLU A 75 -17.24 -3.68 -17.16
C GLU A 75 -16.15 -3.33 -16.14
N LEU A 76 -16.04 -2.06 -15.77
CA LEU A 76 -15.05 -1.61 -14.79
C LEU A 76 -15.24 -2.28 -13.41
N LEU A 77 -16.48 -2.50 -12.97
CA LEU A 77 -16.75 -3.21 -11.72
C LEU A 77 -16.30 -4.68 -11.76
N ASN A 78 -16.42 -5.35 -12.91
CA ASN A 78 -15.93 -6.71 -13.11
C ASN A 78 -14.40 -6.74 -13.09
N GLU A 79 -13.73 -5.82 -13.80
CA GLU A 79 -12.27 -5.69 -13.79
C GLU A 79 -11.72 -5.52 -12.36
N PHE A 80 -12.38 -4.68 -11.56
CA PHE A 80 -12.07 -4.48 -10.15
C PHE A 80 -12.27 -5.72 -9.28
N SER A 81 -13.16 -6.61 -9.67
CA SER A 81 -13.47 -7.83 -8.92
C SER A 81 -12.50 -8.96 -9.28
N GLU A 82 -12.00 -9.01 -10.52
CA GLU A 82 -11.01 -9.98 -10.98
C GLU A 82 -9.59 -9.64 -10.50
N GLU A 83 -9.18 -8.38 -10.69
CA GLU A 83 -7.82 -7.90 -10.42
C GLU A 83 -7.82 -6.54 -9.70
N PRO A 84 -8.33 -6.46 -8.45
CA PRO A 84 -8.48 -5.19 -7.74
C PRO A 84 -7.18 -4.38 -7.62
N TRP A 85 -6.04 -5.05 -7.53
CA TRP A 85 -4.73 -4.39 -7.44
C TRP A 85 -4.32 -3.64 -8.71
N LYS A 86 -4.93 -3.91 -9.87
CA LYS A 86 -4.66 -3.12 -11.08
C LYS A 86 -5.30 -1.75 -11.05
N TYR A 87 -6.36 -1.58 -10.25
CA TYR A 87 -7.20 -0.40 -10.28
C TYR A 87 -7.30 0.31 -8.93
N ALA A 88 -6.97 -0.34 -7.82
CA ALA A 88 -7.04 0.27 -6.49
C ALA A 88 -6.24 1.57 -6.44
N ASN A 89 -6.93 2.66 -6.07
CA ASN A 89 -6.34 3.98 -5.89
C ASN A 89 -6.42 4.37 -4.41
N PRO A 90 -5.31 4.81 -3.79
CA PRO A 90 -5.33 5.34 -2.43
C PRO A 90 -5.99 6.71 -2.40
N VAL A 91 -6.40 7.14 -1.20
CA VAL A 91 -6.83 8.53 -0.97
C VAL A 91 -5.61 9.45 -1.00
N ILE A 92 -5.65 10.45 -1.87
CA ILE A 92 -4.63 11.49 -1.97
C ILE A 92 -4.99 12.64 -1.02
N TRP A 93 -4.21 12.75 0.05
CA TRP A 93 -4.32 13.78 1.07
C TRP A 93 -3.75 15.14 0.59
N GLU A 94 -4.34 16.26 1.03
CA GLU A 94 -4.09 17.60 0.48
C GLU A 94 -2.60 18.00 0.32
N ASN A 95 -1.77 17.59 1.27
CA ASN A 95 -0.34 17.93 1.27
C ASN A 95 0.46 17.32 0.11
N ASN A 96 -0.12 16.41 -0.67
CA ASN A 96 0.57 15.60 -1.67
C ASN A 96 0.20 15.92 -3.13
N TYR A 97 -0.69 16.89 -3.39
CA TYR A 97 -1.24 17.13 -4.73
C TYR A 97 -0.22 17.54 -5.81
N ASN A 98 0.91 18.14 -5.43
CA ASN A 98 1.80 18.81 -6.39
C ASN A 98 3.01 17.96 -6.84
N ASN A 99 3.02 16.65 -6.58
CA ASN A 99 4.16 15.80 -6.93
C ASN A 99 3.70 14.52 -7.63
N GLU A 100 3.62 14.56 -8.96
CA GLU A 100 3.22 13.42 -9.80
C GLU A 100 4.07 12.17 -9.55
N TYR A 101 5.38 12.33 -9.36
CA TYR A 101 6.28 11.21 -9.06
C TYR A 101 5.93 10.57 -7.72
N PHE A 102 5.62 11.38 -6.71
CA PHE A 102 5.18 10.88 -5.41
C PHE A 102 3.83 10.18 -5.51
N ILE A 103 2.84 10.79 -6.16
CA ILE A 103 1.49 10.22 -6.36
C ILE A 103 1.58 8.88 -7.08
N LYS A 104 2.36 8.80 -8.16
CA LYS A 104 2.56 7.55 -8.90
C LYS A 104 3.14 6.45 -8.00
N ASN A 105 4.14 6.77 -7.17
CA ASN A 105 4.70 5.79 -6.26
C ASN A 105 3.72 5.38 -5.16
N LEU A 106 2.94 6.32 -4.63
CA LEU A 106 1.90 6.05 -3.65
C LEU A 106 0.84 5.09 -4.21
N ILE A 107 0.36 5.34 -5.43
CA ILE A 107 -0.59 4.45 -6.12
C ILE A 107 0.01 3.05 -6.30
N LEU A 108 1.23 2.95 -6.81
CA LEU A 108 1.86 1.65 -7.06
C LEU A 108 2.14 0.88 -5.77
N SER A 109 2.51 1.55 -4.68
CA SER A 109 2.68 0.92 -3.36
C SER A 109 1.35 0.40 -2.84
N HIS A 110 0.29 1.21 -2.90
CA HIS A 110 -1.05 0.78 -2.48
C HIS A 110 -1.57 -0.41 -3.30
N ARG A 111 -1.31 -0.43 -4.61
CA ARG A 111 -1.65 -1.55 -5.47
C ARG A 111 -0.91 -2.83 -5.08
N PHE A 112 0.36 -2.72 -4.67
CA PHE A 112 1.10 -3.86 -4.15
C PHE A 112 0.52 -4.40 -2.84
N GLU A 113 0.13 -3.53 -1.90
CA GLU A 113 -0.57 -3.93 -0.66
C GLU A 113 -1.87 -4.68 -0.98
N VAL A 114 -2.68 -4.16 -1.92
CA VAL A 114 -3.94 -4.81 -2.34
C VAL A 114 -3.69 -6.15 -3.03
N TYR A 115 -2.61 -6.27 -3.80
CA TYR A 115 -2.21 -7.53 -4.42
C TYR A 115 -1.88 -8.58 -3.36
N ILE A 116 -1.06 -8.22 -2.37
CA ILE A 116 -0.70 -9.11 -1.26
C ILE A 116 -1.95 -9.50 -0.44
N ASP A 117 -2.79 -8.54 -0.04
CA ASP A 117 -4.04 -8.81 0.68
C ASP A 117 -4.92 -9.83 -0.06
N ASN A 118 -5.06 -9.65 -1.38
CA ASN A 118 -5.82 -10.56 -2.21
C ASN A 118 -5.16 -11.95 -2.32
N LEU A 119 -3.83 -12.02 -2.38
CA LEU A 119 -3.08 -13.27 -2.43
C LEU A 119 -3.30 -14.09 -1.15
N PHE A 120 -3.25 -13.47 0.02
CA PHE A 120 -3.57 -14.15 1.29
C PHE A 120 -5.03 -14.57 1.38
N LYS A 121 -5.97 -13.71 0.97
CA LYS A 121 -7.41 -14.01 0.96
C LYS A 121 -7.76 -15.21 0.08
N LYS A 122 -7.12 -15.33 -1.09
CA LYS A 122 -7.24 -16.50 -1.97
C LYS A 122 -6.78 -17.80 -1.31
N ASN A 123 -5.91 -17.72 -0.32
CA ASN A 123 -5.44 -18.85 0.49
C ASN A 123 -6.17 -19.00 1.83
N GLY A 124 -7.29 -18.30 2.00
CA GLY A 124 -8.16 -18.39 3.18
C GLY A 124 -7.63 -17.67 4.42
N VAL A 125 -6.72 -16.70 4.26
CA VAL A 125 -6.18 -15.89 5.36
C VAL A 125 -6.53 -14.42 5.13
N ASP A 126 -7.13 -13.78 6.14
CA ASP A 126 -7.25 -12.32 6.17
C ASP A 126 -6.15 -11.75 7.05
N ILE A 127 -5.25 -10.95 6.46
CA ILE A 127 -4.09 -10.40 7.17
C ILE A 127 -4.43 -9.10 7.94
N GLY A 128 -5.63 -8.56 7.75
CA GLY A 128 -6.13 -7.39 8.47
C GLY A 128 -5.31 -6.13 8.20
N LEU A 129 -5.14 -5.73 6.94
CA LEU A 129 -4.41 -4.50 6.58
C LEU A 129 -5.02 -3.24 7.22
N TYR A 130 -4.16 -2.35 7.71
CA TYR A 130 -4.55 -1.05 8.23
C TYR A 130 -4.46 0.02 7.14
N TYR A 131 -5.58 0.72 6.89
CA TYR A 131 -5.68 1.73 5.84
C TYR A 131 -5.64 3.18 6.37
N GLY A 132 -5.98 3.36 7.64
CA GLY A 132 -6.04 4.67 8.29
C GLY A 132 -4.70 5.05 8.94
N ARG A 133 -4.43 6.35 9.02
CA ARG A 133 -3.18 6.89 9.60
C ARG A 133 -2.91 6.39 11.02
N ASN A 134 -3.97 6.24 11.81
CA ASN A 134 -3.85 5.81 13.21
C ASN A 134 -3.47 4.33 13.35
N GLY A 135 -3.91 3.47 12.43
CA GLY A 135 -3.56 2.04 12.43
C GLY A 135 -2.10 1.79 12.07
N GLN A 136 -1.50 2.64 11.24
CA GLN A 136 -0.10 2.54 10.84
C GLN A 136 0.91 2.70 12.00
N TYR A 137 0.50 3.29 13.13
CA TYR A 137 1.36 3.42 14.31
C TYR A 137 1.52 2.10 15.08
N THR A 138 0.61 1.13 14.90
CA THR A 138 0.68 -0.18 15.57
C THR A 138 1.35 -1.27 14.72
N GLY A 139 1.71 -0.93 13.47
CA GLY A 139 2.17 -1.83 12.41
C GLY A 139 1.37 -1.59 11.12
N GLU A 140 1.50 -2.44 10.10
CA GLU A 140 0.73 -2.30 8.85
C GLU A 140 -0.43 -3.31 8.71
N SER A 141 -0.45 -4.37 9.51
CA SER A 141 -1.50 -5.37 9.49
C SER A 141 -1.71 -6.04 10.86
N GLU A 142 -2.91 -6.57 11.12
CA GLU A 142 -3.22 -7.36 12.33
C GLU A 142 -2.33 -8.60 12.44
N ALA A 143 -2.05 -9.24 11.31
CA ALA A 143 -1.14 -10.40 11.22
C ALA A 143 0.34 -10.07 11.46
N GLY A 144 0.71 -8.79 11.64
CA GLY A 144 2.10 -8.37 11.83
C GLY A 144 2.92 -8.44 10.55
N ILE A 145 2.34 -8.09 9.40
CA ILE A 145 3.03 -8.05 8.11
C ILE A 145 3.23 -6.58 7.70
N GLU A 146 4.48 -6.19 7.44
CA GLU A 146 4.86 -4.90 6.83
C GLU A 146 5.14 -5.13 5.33
N ILE A 147 4.42 -4.43 4.44
CA ILE A 147 4.46 -4.58 2.99
C ILE A 147 5.15 -3.36 2.38
N LYS A 148 6.33 -3.58 1.79
CA LYS A 148 7.13 -2.52 1.16
C LYS A 148 7.30 -2.75 -0.32
N ARG A 149 6.75 -1.83 -1.10
CA ARG A 149 7.12 -1.73 -2.51
C ARG A 149 8.53 -1.13 -2.62
N ASP A 150 9.48 -1.87 -3.19
CA ASP A 150 10.87 -1.43 -3.33
C ASP A 150 11.44 -1.63 -4.74
N MET A 151 11.23 -0.62 -5.60
CA MET A 151 11.74 -0.64 -6.97
C MET A 151 13.25 -0.56 -7.06
N ARG A 152 13.88 0.23 -6.18
CA ARG A 152 15.31 0.52 -6.29
C ARG A 152 16.14 -0.72 -5.97
N SER A 153 15.64 -1.52 -5.05
CA SER A 153 16.26 -2.79 -4.70
C SER A 153 16.14 -3.83 -5.81
N LEU A 154 15.01 -3.85 -6.53
CA LEU A 154 14.84 -4.69 -7.72
C LEU A 154 15.80 -4.27 -8.85
N GLU A 155 15.99 -2.97 -9.07
CA GLU A 155 16.92 -2.46 -10.09
C GLU A 155 18.39 -2.72 -9.75
N THR A 156 18.78 -2.57 -8.48
CA THR A 156 20.18 -2.66 -8.06
C THR A 156 20.59 -4.06 -7.59
N GLY A 157 19.64 -4.99 -7.45
CA GLY A 157 19.85 -6.31 -6.86
C GLY A 157 20.26 -6.26 -5.39
N ASN A 158 19.97 -5.17 -4.67
CA ASN A 158 20.34 -4.97 -3.27
C ASN A 158 19.15 -4.43 -2.49
N MET A 159 18.62 -5.21 -1.54
CA MET A 159 17.49 -4.81 -0.71
C MET A 159 17.92 -3.96 0.47
N TYR A 160 17.26 -2.82 0.65
CA TYR A 160 17.51 -1.89 1.73
C TYR A 160 16.55 -2.11 2.89
N PHE A 161 17.09 -2.26 4.10
CA PHE A 161 16.33 -2.31 5.34
C PHE A 161 16.78 -1.20 6.28
N GLU A 162 15.87 -0.30 6.60
CA GLU A 162 16.08 0.78 7.55
C GLU A 162 16.01 0.25 8.99
N TYR A 163 16.87 0.76 9.86
CA TYR A 163 16.83 0.48 11.31
C TYR A 163 16.80 1.75 12.18
N MET A 164 17.17 2.92 11.64
CA MET A 164 17.04 4.20 12.33
C MET A 164 16.75 5.33 11.37
N GLU A 165 16.01 6.33 11.85
CA GLU A 165 15.76 7.58 11.13
C GLU A 165 15.91 8.81 12.04
N ARG A 166 15.92 9.99 11.42
CA ARG A 166 15.81 11.28 12.09
C ARG A 166 15.23 12.32 11.14
N HIS A 167 14.50 13.29 11.69
CA HIS A 167 13.84 14.32 10.89
C HIS A 167 14.81 15.23 10.10
N TYR A 168 15.99 15.50 10.64
CA TYR A 168 17.02 16.34 10.04
C TYR A 168 18.42 15.86 10.41
N ASN A 169 19.45 16.25 9.66
CA ASN A 169 20.81 15.72 9.77
C ASN A 169 21.58 16.07 11.08
N TYR A 170 20.99 16.88 11.96
CA TYR A 170 21.46 17.16 13.33
C TYR A 170 20.46 16.73 14.41
N GLY A 171 19.40 16.00 14.03
CA GLY A 171 18.40 15.48 14.95
C GLY A 171 18.85 14.22 15.66
N GLU A 172 18.11 13.88 16.71
CA GLU A 172 18.28 12.61 17.43
C GLU A 172 17.84 11.45 16.55
N TRP A 173 18.61 10.37 16.62
CA TRP A 173 18.24 9.12 15.96
C TRP A 173 17.19 8.40 16.77
N VAL A 174 16.14 7.96 16.09
CA VAL A 174 15.09 7.12 16.66
C VAL A 174 15.07 5.78 15.94
N ASN A 175 14.64 4.74 16.63
CA ASN A 175 14.46 3.43 16.02
C ASN A 175 13.38 3.53 14.93
N SER A 176 13.66 2.92 13.78
CA SER A 176 12.73 2.85 12.66
C SER A 176 12.90 1.55 11.89
N GLY A 177 12.08 1.35 10.86
CA GLY A 177 11.99 0.12 10.08
C GLY A 177 12.02 -1.14 10.95
N ILE A 178 13.06 -1.96 10.81
CA ILE A 178 13.16 -3.26 11.48
C ILE A 178 13.30 -3.19 13.01
N LEU A 179 13.60 -2.00 13.57
CA LEU A 179 13.73 -1.79 15.02
C LEU A 179 12.52 -1.08 15.64
N LYS A 180 11.46 -0.81 14.88
CA LYS A 180 10.22 -0.27 15.46
C LYS A 180 9.67 -1.23 16.52
N ASP A 181 9.16 -0.66 17.61
CA ASP A 181 8.44 -1.39 18.65
C ASP A 181 6.96 -1.47 18.26
N ASP A 182 6.66 -2.33 17.29
CA ASP A 182 5.34 -2.55 16.69
C ASP A 182 5.06 -4.06 16.60
N ASN A 183 3.88 -4.43 16.09
CA ASN A 183 3.50 -5.84 15.95
C ASN A 183 4.15 -6.54 14.75
N THR A 184 5.05 -5.89 14.00
CA THR A 184 5.62 -6.43 12.77
C THR A 184 6.45 -7.69 13.08
N ARG A 185 6.09 -8.80 12.43
CA ARG A 185 6.76 -10.10 12.47
C ARG A 185 7.43 -10.44 11.14
N TYR A 186 6.86 -9.96 10.04
CA TYR A 186 7.30 -10.28 8.68
C TYR A 186 7.39 -9.01 7.83
N PHE A 187 8.42 -8.97 6.98
CA PHE A 187 8.54 -7.99 5.91
C PHE A 187 8.27 -8.66 4.57
N LEU A 188 7.33 -8.12 3.80
CA LEU A 188 7.09 -8.45 2.41
C LEU A 188 7.64 -7.32 1.55
N ILE A 189 8.77 -7.55 0.87
CA ILE A 189 9.48 -6.51 0.10
C ILE A 189 9.61 -6.89 -1.37
N GLY A 190 9.25 -5.98 -2.27
CA GLY A 190 9.37 -6.20 -3.71
C GLY A 190 8.31 -5.45 -4.53
N ASP A 191 7.74 -6.11 -5.53
CA ASP A 191 6.60 -5.65 -6.30
C ASP A 191 5.65 -6.81 -6.67
N ILE A 192 4.67 -6.55 -7.53
CA ILE A 192 3.68 -7.54 -7.97
C ILE A 192 4.33 -8.69 -8.77
N ASN A 193 5.47 -8.45 -9.42
CA ASN A 193 6.16 -9.46 -10.22
C ASN A 193 7.05 -10.36 -9.34
N GLU A 194 7.74 -9.78 -8.37
CA GLU A 194 8.69 -10.49 -7.51
C GLU A 194 8.75 -9.84 -6.12
N PHE A 195 8.57 -10.63 -5.07
CA PHE A 195 8.70 -10.17 -3.69
C PHE A 195 9.27 -11.26 -2.78
N TYR A 196 9.77 -10.83 -1.63
CA TYR A 196 10.44 -11.66 -0.63
C TYR A 196 9.77 -11.52 0.72
N ILE A 197 9.70 -12.63 1.45
CA ILE A 197 9.09 -12.72 2.77
C ILE A 197 10.20 -12.98 3.78
N ILE A 198 10.53 -11.99 4.61
CA ILE A 198 11.61 -12.14 5.60
C ILE A 198 11.06 -11.95 7.01
N PRO A 199 11.28 -12.90 7.94
CA PRO A 199 10.98 -12.67 9.34
C PRO A 199 11.80 -11.50 9.90
N LYS A 200 11.17 -10.58 10.62
CA LYS A 200 11.83 -9.42 11.28
C LYS A 200 13.00 -9.88 12.13
N VAL A 201 12.84 -10.98 12.86
CA VAL A 201 13.90 -11.57 13.68
C VAL A 201 15.17 -11.89 12.89
N ARG A 202 15.04 -12.38 11.64
CA ARG A 202 16.20 -12.67 10.77
C ARG A 202 16.91 -11.39 10.32
N LEU A 203 16.14 -10.33 10.03
CA LEU A 203 16.72 -9.02 9.69
C LEU A 203 17.47 -8.42 10.90
N CYS A 204 16.92 -8.56 12.11
CA CYS A 204 17.58 -8.14 13.34
C CYS A 204 18.86 -8.93 13.62
N GLU A 205 18.86 -10.27 13.43
CA GLU A 205 20.07 -11.09 13.55
C GLU A 205 21.17 -10.66 12.57
N ILE A 206 20.81 -10.30 11.33
CA ILE A 206 21.75 -9.78 10.33
C ILE A 206 22.31 -8.43 10.78
N LEU A 207 21.45 -7.52 11.24
CA LEU A 207 21.85 -6.20 11.72
C LEU A 207 22.82 -6.33 12.91
N GLU A 208 22.52 -7.18 13.88
CA GLU A 208 23.36 -7.40 15.07
C GLU A 208 24.78 -7.83 14.67
N LYS A 209 24.89 -8.82 13.79
CA LYS A 209 26.20 -9.27 13.26
C LYS A 209 26.95 -8.13 12.57
N LEU A 210 26.27 -7.36 11.73
CA LEU A 210 26.88 -6.22 11.05
C LEU A 210 27.36 -5.14 12.04
N MET A 211 26.60 -4.86 13.09
CA MET A 211 26.96 -3.92 14.14
C MET A 211 28.17 -4.39 14.97
N ASN A 212 28.28 -5.71 15.18
CA ASN A 212 29.43 -6.35 15.81
C ASN A 212 30.65 -6.48 14.87
N LYS A 213 30.57 -5.92 13.65
CA LYS A 213 31.60 -5.98 12.61
C LYS A 213 31.89 -7.40 12.15
N GLU A 214 30.94 -8.32 12.31
CA GLU A 214 31.02 -9.66 11.77
C GLU A 214 30.76 -9.64 10.26
N TYR A 215 31.38 -10.60 9.56
CA TYR A 215 31.12 -10.76 8.13
C TYR A 215 29.77 -11.44 7.91
N VAL A 216 28.88 -10.73 7.23
CA VAL A 216 27.64 -11.29 6.68
C VAL A 216 27.73 -11.25 5.17
N LYS A 217 27.67 -12.42 4.53
CA LYS A 217 27.78 -12.54 3.09
C LYS A 217 26.70 -11.68 2.41
N GLY A 218 27.11 -10.88 1.43
CA GLY A 218 26.22 -10.06 0.62
C GLY A 218 25.54 -8.90 1.37
N ALA A 219 25.85 -8.67 2.66
CA ALA A 219 25.23 -7.62 3.45
C ALA A 219 26.25 -6.60 3.98
N ARG A 220 25.82 -5.34 4.10
CA ARG A 220 26.64 -4.25 4.68
C ARG A 220 25.79 -3.09 5.18
N LEU A 221 26.27 -2.42 6.23
CA LEU A 221 25.68 -1.16 6.71
C LEU A 221 25.80 -0.06 5.65
N VAL A 222 24.78 0.78 5.57
CA VAL A 222 24.71 1.94 4.69
C VAL A 222 23.99 3.10 5.40
N GLU A 223 24.28 4.32 4.95
CA GLU A 223 23.53 5.51 5.37
C GLU A 223 23.02 6.26 4.14
N ALA A 224 21.84 6.84 4.25
CA ALA A 224 21.31 7.69 3.20
C ALA A 224 22.20 8.93 3.03
N ARG A 225 22.38 9.40 1.79
CA ARG A 225 23.25 10.56 1.49
C ARG A 225 22.88 11.83 2.26
N ARG A 226 21.60 12.01 2.57
CA ARG A 226 21.10 13.15 3.36
C ARG A 226 21.39 13.01 4.85
N GLY A 227 21.90 11.85 5.28
CA GLY A 227 22.21 11.53 6.66
C GLY A 227 20.97 11.40 7.54
N THR A 228 19.78 11.19 6.99
CA THR A 228 18.52 11.11 7.76
C THR A 228 18.02 9.69 8.01
N SER A 229 18.70 8.69 7.45
CA SER A 229 18.30 7.29 7.54
C SER A 229 19.54 6.40 7.57
N LYS A 230 19.52 5.40 8.47
CA LYS A 230 20.51 4.33 8.55
C LYS A 230 19.84 3.01 8.25
N GLY A 231 20.55 2.19 7.49
CA GLY A 231 20.08 0.87 7.13
C GLY A 231 21.23 -0.08 6.87
N PHE A 232 20.88 -1.26 6.39
CA PHE A 232 21.81 -2.13 5.71
C PHE A 232 21.22 -2.51 4.37
N ILE A 233 22.10 -2.89 3.45
CA ILE A 233 21.69 -3.58 2.24
C ILE A 233 22.07 -5.04 2.32
N ILE A 234 21.32 -5.88 1.65
CA ILE A 234 21.60 -7.31 1.44
C ILE A 234 21.32 -7.68 -0.01
N SER A 235 22.25 -8.40 -0.64
CA SER A 235 22.14 -8.80 -2.03
C SER A 235 20.93 -9.70 -2.28
N LYS A 236 20.32 -9.58 -3.46
CA LYS A 236 19.18 -10.39 -3.92
C LYS A 236 19.37 -11.89 -3.66
N SER A 237 20.53 -12.44 -4.03
CA SER A 237 20.85 -13.87 -3.83
C SER A 237 20.85 -14.32 -2.37
N GLU A 238 21.22 -13.43 -1.44
CA GLU A 238 21.22 -13.75 -0.01
C GLU A 238 19.84 -13.55 0.61
N ILE A 239 19.04 -12.58 0.10
CA ILE A 239 17.63 -12.49 0.47
C ILE A 239 16.86 -13.71 0.02
N GLU A 240 17.01 -14.14 -1.23
CA GLU A 240 16.37 -15.37 -1.76
C GLU A 240 16.61 -16.57 -0.85
N ARG A 241 17.83 -16.68 -0.30
CA ARG A 241 18.23 -17.78 0.59
C ARG A 241 17.55 -17.73 1.97
N VAL A 242 17.22 -16.54 2.47
CA VAL A 242 16.61 -16.36 3.81
C VAL A 242 15.12 -16.05 3.75
N SER A 243 14.57 -15.89 2.54
CA SER A 243 13.14 -15.69 2.31
C SER A 243 12.36 -16.96 2.61
N LEU A 244 11.22 -16.80 3.26
CA LEU A 244 10.21 -17.83 3.35
C LEU A 244 9.45 -17.94 2.03
N SER A 245 8.84 -19.10 1.80
CA SER A 245 7.78 -19.21 0.81
C SER A 245 6.48 -18.60 1.34
N LEU A 246 5.56 -18.27 0.44
CA LEU A 246 4.23 -17.82 0.82
C LEU A 246 3.48 -18.90 1.62
N GLU A 247 3.66 -20.17 1.26
CA GLU A 247 3.03 -21.31 1.94
C GLU A 247 3.52 -21.43 3.39
N ASP A 248 4.83 -21.30 3.63
CA ASP A 248 5.40 -21.33 4.97
C ASP A 248 4.82 -20.22 5.86
N LEU A 249 4.71 -18.99 5.33
CA LEU A 249 4.11 -17.89 6.07
C LEU A 249 2.62 -18.12 6.34
N ILE A 250 1.85 -18.60 5.34
CA ILE A 250 0.43 -18.91 5.54
C ILE A 250 0.23 -19.96 6.63
N ASN A 251 1.08 -20.97 6.69
CA ASN A 251 1.01 -22.00 7.73
C ASN A 251 1.32 -21.40 9.11
N ASP A 252 2.37 -20.58 9.23
CA ASP A 252 2.72 -19.90 10.48
C ASP A 252 1.62 -18.94 10.99
N LEU A 253 0.82 -18.35 10.10
CA LEU A 253 -0.30 -17.48 10.49
C LEU A 253 -1.56 -18.23 10.92
N LYS A 254 -1.65 -19.54 10.62
CA LYS A 254 -2.80 -20.39 10.98
C LYS A 254 -2.59 -21.14 12.30
N ASP A 255 -1.35 -21.32 12.70
CA ASP A 255 -0.93 -21.93 13.97
C ASP A 255 -1.10 -20.97 15.16
#